data_AF-A0A9D4T5C8-F1
#
_entry.id   AF-A0A9D4T5C8-F1
#
_cell.length_a   1.000
_cell.length_b   1.000
_cell.length_c   1.000
_cell.angle_alpha   90.00
_cell.angle_beta   90.00
_cell.angle_gamma   90.00
#
_symmetry.space_group_name_H-M   'P 1'
#
loop_
_entity.id
_entity.type
_entity.pdbx_description
1 polymer ?
#
loop_
_entity_poly.entity_id
_entity_poly.type
_entity_poly.pdbx_seq_one_letter_code
_entity_poly.pdbx_strand_id
1 'polypeptide(L)'
;MALLQVDGYLVSTAFVDEFVREALRYKPHPDDILIVSDPKCGTTWMQHIMYNILNSRPPPRGLFEQSTAMPFLELQGAEHIYINRSPYDYCLSYYYHTKGLPEYRFQDGTFDEIFDMFLEGLVDFADYFEQGLSWYARRFDDNVLFVAYEDLKKDTAIWIMRIADYR
;
A
#
# COMPACT_ATOMS: atom_id res chain seq x y z
N MET A 1 10.09 17.19 -4.75
CA MET A 1 8.91 16.78 -3.93
C MET A 1 9.22 17.00 -2.45
N ALA A 2 8.22 17.25 -1.61
CA ALA A 2 8.39 17.37 -0.16
C ALA A 2 8.07 16.04 0.55
N LEU A 3 9.08 15.48 1.23
CA LEU A 3 8.99 14.28 2.06
C LEU A 3 9.67 14.54 3.41
N LEU A 4 9.25 13.84 4.45
CA LEU A 4 9.88 13.77 5.77
C LEU A 4 10.72 12.50 5.87
N GLN A 5 11.80 12.52 6.66
CA GLN A 5 12.58 11.33 6.96
C GLN A 5 12.31 10.86 8.40
N VAL A 6 11.73 9.67 8.55
CA VAL A 6 11.38 9.08 9.86
C VAL A 6 12.03 7.70 9.97
N ASP A 7 13.02 7.58 10.85
CA ASP A 7 13.76 6.34 11.16
C ASP A 7 14.29 5.57 9.93
N GLY A 8 14.68 6.31 8.89
CA GLY A 8 15.22 5.76 7.64
C GLY A 8 14.23 5.74 6.48
N TYR A 9 12.94 5.84 6.74
CA TYR A 9 11.89 5.90 5.72
C TYR A 9 11.65 7.33 5.26
N LEU A 10 11.41 7.50 3.96
CA LEU A 10 10.86 8.74 3.39
C LEU A 10 9.34 8.64 3.38
N VAL A 11 8.62 9.66 3.87
CA VAL A 11 7.15 9.67 3.94
C VAL A 11 6.58 11.05 3.62
N SER A 12 5.38 11.08 3.03
CA SER A 12 4.62 12.30 2.77
C SER A 12 4.49 13.17 4.01
N THR A 13 4.46 14.50 3.84
CA THR A 13 4.20 15.43 4.95
C THR A 13 2.76 15.35 5.49
N ALA A 14 1.93 14.46 4.94
CA ALA A 14 0.62 14.08 5.49
C ALA A 14 0.73 13.18 6.73
N PHE A 15 1.85 12.46 6.90
CA PHE A 15 2.07 11.56 8.03
C PHE A 15 2.59 12.31 9.26
N VAL A 16 2.28 11.76 10.44
CA VAL A 16 2.80 12.22 11.73
C VAL A 16 3.89 11.26 12.17
N ASP A 17 5.10 11.76 12.43
CA ASP A 17 6.28 10.97 12.84
C ASP A 17 5.99 9.96 13.97
N GLU A 18 5.14 10.34 14.93
CA GLU A 18 4.73 9.50 16.06
C GLU A 18 4.00 8.23 15.58
N PHE A 19 3.00 8.36 14.70
CA PHE A 19 2.24 7.21 14.19
C PHE A 19 3.08 6.28 13.31
N VAL A 20 4.01 6.84 12.51
CA VAL A 20 4.99 6.04 11.76
C VAL A 20 5.87 5.23 12.72
N ARG A 21 6.34 5.83 13.83
CA ARG A 21 7.14 5.15 14.86
C ARG A 21 6.35 4.12 15.66
N GLU A 22 5.05 4.32 15.88
CA GLU A 22 4.16 3.34 16.50
C GLU A 22 3.93 2.13 15.58
N ALA A 23 3.69 2.37 14.29
CA ALA A 23 3.55 1.33 13.26
C ALA A 23 4.80 0.44 13.15
N LEU A 24 6.00 1.04 13.17
CA LEU A 24 7.28 0.30 13.19
C LEU A 24 7.49 -0.54 14.47
N ARG A 25 6.73 -0.28 15.54
CA ARG A 25 6.77 -1.04 16.81
C ARG A 25 5.60 -1.99 16.98
N TYR A 26 4.69 -2.02 16.01
CA TYR A 26 3.45 -2.75 16.08
C TYR A 26 3.72 -4.27 16.16
N LYS A 27 2.88 -5.00 16.92
CA LYS A 27 3.02 -6.45 17.17
C LYS A 27 1.72 -7.16 16.78
N PRO A 28 1.67 -7.88 15.65
CA PRO A 28 0.48 -8.60 15.19
C PRO A 28 -0.11 -9.57 16.21
N HIS A 29 -1.44 -9.61 16.28
CA HIS A 29 -2.17 -10.75 16.81
C HIS A 29 -2.27 -11.84 15.72
N PRO A 30 -2.36 -13.13 16.09
CA PRO A 30 -2.56 -14.22 15.11
C PRO A 30 -3.89 -14.24 14.35
N ASP A 31 -4.81 -13.29 14.60
CA ASP A 31 -6.16 -13.22 13.98
C ASP A 31 -6.33 -12.03 13.03
N ASP A 32 -5.29 -11.20 12.89
CA ASP A 32 -5.36 -9.96 12.11
C ASP A 32 -5.06 -10.18 10.61
N ILE A 33 -5.21 -9.15 9.75
CA ILE A 33 -4.81 -9.21 8.33
C ILE A 33 -4.45 -7.81 7.75
N LEU A 34 -3.17 -7.49 7.46
CA LEU A 34 -2.76 -6.28 6.73
C LEU A 34 -2.97 -6.53 5.25
N ILE A 35 -3.13 -5.41 4.57
CA ILE A 35 -2.80 -5.27 3.18
C ILE A 35 -1.53 -4.44 3.10
N VAL A 36 -0.41 -5.10 2.82
CA VAL A 36 0.88 -4.45 2.57
C VAL A 36 0.96 -4.14 1.07
N SER A 37 1.35 -2.94 0.70
CA SER A 37 1.51 -2.59 -0.72
C SER A 37 2.23 -1.26 -0.82
N ASP A 38 3.14 -1.14 -1.79
CA ASP A 38 3.61 0.17 -2.21
C ASP A 38 2.41 1.03 -2.68
N PRO A 39 2.45 2.36 -2.46
CA PRO A 39 1.38 3.25 -2.88
C PRO A 39 0.94 2.99 -4.33
N LYS A 40 -0.36 3.09 -4.62
CA LYS A 40 -0.89 2.93 -6.00
C LYS A 40 -0.81 1.52 -6.61
N CYS A 41 -0.36 0.50 -5.88
CA CYS A 41 -0.41 -0.91 -6.33
C CYS A 41 -1.81 -1.56 -6.26
N GLY A 42 -2.82 -0.84 -5.75
CA GLY A 42 -4.21 -1.34 -5.69
C GLY A 42 -4.79 -1.48 -4.29
N THR A 43 -4.14 -0.92 -3.27
CA THR A 43 -4.49 -0.98 -1.84
C THR A 43 -5.99 -0.80 -1.58
N THR A 44 -6.61 0.27 -2.10
CA THR A 44 -8.05 0.56 -1.93
C THR A 44 -8.95 -0.56 -2.49
N TRP A 45 -8.55 -1.19 -3.59
CA TRP A 45 -9.33 -2.28 -4.18
C TRP A 45 -9.26 -3.53 -3.32
N MET A 46 -8.07 -3.88 -2.81
CA MET A 46 -7.91 -5.00 -1.88
C MET A 46 -8.60 -4.75 -0.55
N GLN A 47 -8.51 -3.53 0.00
CA GLN A 47 -9.23 -3.11 1.21
C GLN A 47 -10.73 -3.37 1.03
N HIS A 48 -11.30 -2.93 -0.10
CA HIS A 48 -12.69 -3.18 -0.43
C HIS A 48 -13.01 -4.68 -0.60
N ILE A 49 -12.17 -5.47 -1.28
CA ILE A 49 -12.36 -6.93 -1.41
C ILE A 49 -12.37 -7.59 -0.03
N MET A 50 -11.33 -7.35 0.78
CA MET A 50 -11.16 -7.91 2.11
C MET A 50 -12.31 -7.57 3.05
N TYR A 51 -12.77 -6.32 3.02
CA TYR A 51 -13.93 -5.87 3.78
C TYR A 51 -15.21 -6.60 3.38
N ASN A 52 -15.49 -6.74 2.08
CA ASN A 52 -16.66 -7.48 1.60
C ASN A 52 -16.61 -8.95 2.06
N ILE A 53 -15.44 -9.60 2.01
CA ILE A 53 -15.26 -10.98 2.47
C ILE A 53 -15.43 -11.09 4.00
N LEU A 54 -14.85 -10.18 4.80
CA LEU A 54 -15.01 -10.15 6.26
C LEU A 54 -16.46 -9.89 6.72
N ASN A 55 -17.15 -8.96 6.05
CA ASN A 55 -18.39 -8.38 6.58
C ASN A 55 -19.66 -8.81 5.81
N SER A 56 -19.52 -9.53 4.69
CA SER A 56 -20.61 -9.85 3.76
C SER A 56 -21.49 -8.65 3.35
N ARG A 57 -20.89 -7.45 3.29
CA ARG A 57 -21.57 -6.17 2.97
C ARG A 57 -20.59 -5.18 2.31
N PRO A 58 -21.07 -4.22 1.51
CA PRO A 58 -20.22 -3.23 0.87
C PRO A 58 -19.53 -2.30 1.91
N PRO A 59 -18.32 -1.78 1.59
CA PRO A 59 -17.60 -0.85 2.43
C PRO A 59 -18.36 0.47 2.64
N PRO A 60 -18.03 1.23 3.71
CA PRO A 60 -18.58 2.57 3.92
C PRO A 60 -18.24 3.48 2.72
N ARG A 61 -19.07 4.50 2.48
CA ARG A 61 -18.85 5.44 1.37
C ARG A 61 -18.09 6.72 1.75
N GLY A 62 -18.10 7.09 3.03
CA GLY A 62 -17.34 8.22 3.54
C GLY A 62 -15.91 7.83 3.89
N LEU A 63 -14.97 8.75 3.66
CA LEU A 63 -13.54 8.53 3.88
C LEU A 63 -13.23 8.25 5.35
N PHE A 64 -13.91 8.94 6.28
CA PHE A 64 -13.72 8.75 7.72
C PHE A 64 -14.11 7.32 8.15
N GLU A 65 -15.27 6.85 7.71
CA GLU A 65 -15.76 5.51 8.01
C GLU A 65 -14.93 4.42 7.31
N GLN A 66 -14.39 4.68 6.11
CA GLN A 66 -13.43 3.79 5.44
C GLN A 66 -12.13 3.67 6.25
N SER A 67 -11.50 4.79 6.62
CA SER A 67 -10.26 4.79 7.41
C SER A 67 -10.44 4.17 8.80
N THR A 68 -11.63 4.28 9.40
CA THR A 68 -11.96 3.62 10.67
C THR A 68 -12.15 2.10 10.51
N ALA A 69 -12.68 1.67 9.37
CA ALA A 69 -13.01 0.27 9.11
C ALA A 69 -11.86 -0.54 8.48
N MET A 70 -10.91 0.14 7.82
CA MET A 70 -9.78 -0.41 7.07
C MET A 70 -8.57 0.51 7.28
N PRO A 71 -8.03 0.63 8.51
CA PRO A 71 -6.88 1.49 8.78
C PRO A 71 -5.65 1.05 7.96
N PHE A 72 -4.77 2.00 7.67
CA PHE A 72 -3.40 1.73 7.20
C PHE A 72 -2.53 1.36 8.40
N LEU A 73 -1.45 0.59 8.26
CA LEU A 73 -0.62 0.18 9.42
C LEU A 73 0.04 1.37 10.12
N GLU A 74 0.46 2.34 9.31
CA GLU A 74 0.94 3.68 9.67
C GLU A 74 -0.13 4.51 10.40
N LEU A 75 -1.33 3.93 10.58
CA LEU A 75 -2.48 4.42 11.33
C LEU A 75 -3.14 3.35 12.26
N GLN A 76 -2.86 2.01 12.15
CA GLN A 76 -3.11 0.84 13.06
C GLN A 76 -3.01 -0.59 12.42
N GLY A 77 -2.75 -1.62 13.25
CA GLY A 77 -2.07 -2.94 13.06
C GLY A 77 -2.49 -4.12 12.10
N ALA A 78 -1.46 -4.97 11.79
CA ALA A 78 -1.36 -6.46 11.88
C ALA A 78 -1.64 -7.53 10.77
N GLU A 79 -0.77 -8.58 10.71
CA GLU A 79 -0.65 -9.76 9.75
C GLU A 79 -0.63 -9.45 8.23
N HIS A 80 -0.61 -10.37 7.24
CA HIS A 80 -0.09 -9.99 5.88
C HIS A 80 -0.80 -10.52 4.60
N ILE A 81 -1.09 -9.59 3.67
CA ILE A 81 -1.35 -9.78 2.22
C ILE A 81 -0.54 -8.74 1.45
N TYR A 82 0.42 -9.13 0.60
CA TYR A 82 1.21 -8.16 -0.19
C TYR A 82 0.68 -7.98 -1.63
N ILE A 83 0.49 -6.74 -2.07
CA ILE A 83 0.11 -6.39 -3.45
C ILE A 83 1.27 -5.73 -4.18
N ASN A 84 1.72 -6.35 -5.27
CA ASN A 84 2.65 -5.75 -6.23
C ASN A 84 1.91 -5.32 -7.51
N ARG A 85 2.42 -4.31 -8.20
CA ARG A 85 1.97 -3.82 -9.52
C ARG A 85 3.20 -3.41 -10.32
N SER A 86 3.19 -3.58 -11.64
CA SER A 86 4.31 -3.24 -12.54
C SER A 86 4.93 -1.84 -12.26
N PRO A 87 6.28 -1.70 -12.24
CA PRO A 87 6.98 -0.46 -11.85
C PRO A 87 6.60 0.76 -12.69
N TYR A 88 6.40 0.58 -14.00
CA TYR A 88 5.97 1.66 -14.88
C TYR A 88 4.57 2.18 -14.49
N ASP A 89 3.68 1.24 -14.20
CA ASP A 89 2.27 1.46 -13.87
C ASP A 89 2.10 2.06 -12.46
N TYR A 90 2.99 1.68 -11.53
CA TYR A 90 3.23 2.33 -10.24
C TYR A 90 3.68 3.78 -10.45
N CYS A 91 4.81 4.01 -11.14
CA CYS A 91 5.44 5.32 -11.31
C CYS A 91 4.48 6.34 -11.95
N LEU A 92 3.76 5.94 -13.00
CA LEU A 92 2.74 6.77 -13.65
C LEU A 92 1.58 7.10 -12.71
N SER A 93 1.12 6.14 -11.91
CA SER A 93 0.03 6.37 -10.96
C SER A 93 0.46 7.20 -9.75
N TYR A 94 1.74 7.12 -9.36
CA TYR A 94 2.35 7.92 -8.30
C TYR A 94 2.52 9.38 -8.74
N TYR A 95 2.98 9.64 -9.97
CA TYR A 95 3.02 10.99 -10.55
C TYR A 95 1.65 11.71 -10.46
N TYR A 96 0.55 11.08 -10.88
CA TYR A 96 -0.77 11.71 -10.75
C TYR A 96 -1.24 11.86 -9.30
N HIS A 97 -0.75 11.05 -8.36
CA HIS A 97 -1.08 11.14 -6.94
C HIS A 97 -0.41 12.35 -6.29
N THR A 98 0.89 12.58 -6.55
CA THR A 98 1.64 13.72 -6.00
C THR A 98 1.16 15.06 -6.55
N LYS A 99 0.66 15.08 -7.80
CA LYS A 99 -0.02 16.25 -8.40
C LYS A 99 -1.38 16.53 -7.75
N GLY A 100 -2.07 15.50 -7.25
CA GLY A 100 -3.43 15.61 -6.67
C GLY A 100 -3.49 15.95 -5.18
N LEU A 101 -2.37 15.87 -4.46
CA LEU A 101 -2.31 16.08 -3.01
C LEU A 101 -1.33 17.23 -2.65
N PRO A 102 -1.81 18.34 -2.04
CA PRO A 102 -0.99 19.51 -1.68
C PRO A 102 0.28 19.19 -0.87
N GLU A 103 0.23 18.15 -0.04
CA GLU A 103 1.23 17.78 0.95
C GLU A 103 2.59 17.46 0.31
N TYR A 104 2.60 16.88 -0.89
CA TYR A 104 3.83 16.59 -1.65
C TYR A 104 4.52 17.83 -2.23
N ARG A 105 3.84 18.99 -2.26
CA ARG A 105 4.33 20.25 -2.85
C ARG A 105 4.95 20.05 -4.25
N PHE A 106 4.25 19.29 -5.10
CA PHE A 106 4.72 18.84 -6.41
C PHE A 106 3.73 19.18 -7.55
N GLN A 107 2.82 20.12 -7.31
CA GLN A 107 1.70 20.40 -8.21
C GLN A 107 2.14 20.94 -9.58
N ASP A 108 3.32 21.57 -9.66
CA ASP A 108 3.92 22.05 -10.91
C ASP A 108 4.99 21.10 -11.49
N GLY A 109 5.36 20.04 -10.78
CA GLY A 109 6.42 19.11 -11.19
C GLY A 109 6.06 18.21 -12.37
N THR A 110 7.08 17.65 -13.01
CA THR A 110 7.00 16.88 -14.27
C THR A 110 6.99 15.37 -14.04
N PHE A 111 6.71 14.60 -15.09
CA PHE A 111 6.83 13.14 -15.04
C PHE A 111 8.30 12.70 -14.97
N ASP A 112 9.18 13.34 -15.73
CA ASP A 112 10.61 13.01 -15.78
C ASP A 112 11.26 13.18 -14.39
N GLU A 113 10.92 14.26 -13.65
CA GLU A 113 11.36 14.43 -12.26
C GLU A 113 10.87 13.31 -11.32
N ILE A 114 9.64 12.80 -11.48
CA ILE A 114 9.16 11.64 -10.70
C ILE A 114 9.85 10.35 -11.14
N PHE A 115 10.15 10.20 -12.42
CA PHE A 115 10.84 9.02 -12.95
C PHE A 115 12.28 8.94 -12.43
N ASP A 116 13.01 10.05 -12.44
CA ASP A 116 14.36 10.12 -11.85
C ASP A 116 14.30 9.87 -10.33
N MET A 117 13.38 10.52 -9.61
CA MET A 117 13.19 10.29 -8.17
C MET A 117 12.79 8.84 -7.85
N PHE A 118 12.01 8.18 -8.72
CA PHE A 118 11.64 6.77 -8.59
C PHE A 118 12.86 5.84 -8.78
N LEU A 119 13.71 6.11 -9.75
CA LEU A 119 14.95 5.35 -9.98
C LEU A 119 15.99 5.54 -8.87
N GLU A 120 15.97 6.68 -8.18
CA GLU A 120 16.84 6.98 -7.02
C GLU A 120 16.23 6.53 -5.67
N GLY A 121 15.04 5.92 -5.65
CA GLY A 121 14.36 5.50 -4.42
C GLY A 121 13.85 6.66 -3.55
N LEU A 122 13.75 7.87 -4.11
CA LEU A 122 13.34 9.11 -3.43
C LEU A 122 11.81 9.31 -3.43
N VAL A 123 11.06 8.23 -3.21
CA VAL A 123 9.59 8.19 -3.16
C VAL A 123 9.10 7.72 -1.78
N ASP A 124 7.78 7.78 -1.55
CA ASP A 124 7.20 7.33 -0.27
C ASP A 124 7.52 5.87 0.04
N PHE A 125 7.84 5.62 1.31
CA PHE A 125 8.17 4.33 1.88
C PHE A 125 9.44 3.67 1.32
N ALA A 126 10.36 4.48 0.75
CA ALA A 126 11.66 4.11 0.20
C ALA A 126 11.61 3.38 -1.17
N ASP A 127 12.67 2.64 -1.51
CA ASP A 127 12.86 2.05 -2.84
C ASP A 127 11.83 0.93 -3.10
N TYR A 128 10.95 1.18 -4.07
CA TYR A 128 9.93 0.25 -4.58
C TYR A 128 10.54 -1.10 -5.01
N PHE A 129 11.75 -1.12 -5.59
CA PHE A 129 12.40 -2.36 -6.00
C PHE A 129 12.90 -3.15 -4.78
N GLU A 130 13.45 -2.50 -3.75
CA GLU A 130 13.82 -3.18 -2.50
C GLU A 130 12.59 -3.75 -1.79
N GLN A 131 11.51 -2.97 -1.67
CA GLN A 131 10.23 -3.45 -1.13
C GLN A 131 9.72 -4.66 -1.92
N GLY A 132 9.56 -4.52 -3.24
CA GLY A 132 9.04 -5.57 -4.12
C GLY A 132 9.88 -6.84 -4.08
N LEU A 133 11.22 -6.74 -4.06
CA LEU A 133 12.12 -7.89 -3.95
C LEU A 133 12.06 -8.54 -2.57
N SER A 134 11.96 -7.76 -1.49
CA SER A 134 11.88 -8.29 -0.12
C SER A 134 10.61 -9.12 0.09
N TRP A 135 9.44 -8.63 -0.35
CA TRP A 135 8.18 -9.38 -0.28
C TRP A 135 8.12 -10.51 -1.30
N TYR A 136 8.70 -10.36 -2.48
CA TYR A 136 8.79 -11.45 -3.45
C TYR A 136 9.64 -12.61 -2.91
N ALA A 137 10.73 -12.35 -2.19
CA ALA A 137 11.51 -13.40 -1.53
C ALA A 137 10.66 -14.23 -0.54
N ARG A 138 9.71 -13.57 0.14
CA ARG A 138 8.81 -14.13 1.15
C ARG A 138 7.49 -14.71 0.61
N ARG A 139 7.25 -14.71 -0.70
CA ARG A 139 6.01 -15.19 -1.34
C ARG A 139 5.68 -16.69 -1.15
N PHE A 140 6.54 -17.41 -0.44
CA PHE A 140 6.38 -18.83 -0.10
C PHE A 140 6.38 -19.07 1.42
N ASP A 141 6.41 -18.00 2.24
CA ASP A 141 6.15 -18.09 3.67
C ASP A 141 4.69 -18.53 3.87
N ASP A 142 4.42 -19.44 4.79
CA ASP A 142 3.07 -19.99 5.02
C ASP A 142 2.03 -18.91 5.39
N ASN A 143 2.47 -17.75 5.89
CA ASN A 143 1.66 -16.58 6.24
C ASN A 143 1.80 -15.40 5.26
N VAL A 144 2.17 -15.62 3.99
CA VAL A 144 2.17 -14.57 2.96
C VAL A 144 1.36 -14.96 1.72
N LEU A 145 0.21 -14.31 1.53
CA LEU A 145 -0.48 -14.30 0.22
C LEU A 145 0.10 -13.17 -0.66
N PHE A 146 0.87 -13.56 -1.68
CA PHE A 146 1.39 -12.64 -2.68
C PHE A 146 0.40 -12.47 -3.85
N VAL A 147 -0.04 -11.24 -4.12
CA VAL A 147 -0.98 -10.91 -5.20
C VAL A 147 -0.36 -9.91 -6.18
N ALA A 148 -0.31 -10.27 -7.46
CA ALA A 148 -0.02 -9.31 -8.53
C ALA A 148 -1.32 -8.60 -8.95
N TYR A 149 -1.29 -7.26 -9.00
CA TYR A 149 -2.40 -6.41 -9.42
C TYR A 149 -2.92 -6.79 -10.81
N GLU A 150 -2.01 -7.11 -11.73
CA GLU A 150 -2.32 -7.51 -13.10
C GLU A 150 -3.09 -8.84 -13.16
N ASP A 151 -2.74 -9.80 -12.29
CA ASP A 151 -3.46 -11.08 -12.20
C ASP A 151 -4.84 -10.91 -11.54
N LEU A 152 -4.93 -10.10 -10.48
CA LEU A 152 -6.20 -9.71 -9.85
C LEU A 152 -7.13 -9.00 -10.85
N LYS A 153 -6.58 -8.14 -11.72
CA LYS A 153 -7.31 -7.46 -12.79
C LYS A 153 -7.73 -8.39 -13.94
N LYS A 154 -6.93 -9.41 -14.23
CA LYS A 154 -7.17 -10.37 -15.31
C LYS A 154 -8.29 -11.34 -15.00
N ASP A 155 -8.38 -11.82 -13.76
CA ASP A 155 -9.47 -12.67 -13.28
C ASP A 155 -9.84 -12.34 -11.82
N THR A 156 -10.64 -11.29 -11.65
CA THR A 156 -11.08 -10.85 -10.33
C THR A 156 -11.83 -11.94 -9.56
N ALA A 157 -12.58 -12.80 -10.26
CA ALA A 157 -13.41 -13.81 -9.62
C ALA A 157 -12.56 -14.92 -8.97
N ILE A 158 -11.56 -15.45 -9.68
CA ILE A 158 -10.68 -16.49 -9.12
C ILE A 158 -9.85 -15.96 -7.95
N TRP A 159 -9.42 -14.69 -8.01
CA TRP A 159 -8.66 -14.09 -6.92
C TRP A 159 -9.51 -13.78 -5.69
N ILE A 160 -10.76 -13.33 -5.84
CA ILE A 160 -11.68 -13.18 -4.69
C ILE A 160 -11.86 -14.52 -3.96
N MET A 161 -12.01 -15.63 -4.69
CA MET A 161 -12.11 -16.96 -4.08
C MET A 161 -10.81 -17.33 -3.34
N ARG A 162 -9.64 -17.19 -4.00
CA ARG A 162 -8.33 -17.45 -3.36
C ARG A 162 -8.07 -16.62 -2.10
N ILE A 163 -8.47 -15.35 -2.10
CA ILE A 163 -8.32 -14.44 -0.94
C ILE A 163 -9.27 -14.84 0.19
N ALA A 164 -10.44 -15.39 -0.12
CA ALA A 164 -11.37 -15.93 0.87
C ALA A 164 -10.89 -17.27 1.45
N ASP A 165 -10.34 -18.16 0.61
CA ASP A 165 -9.83 -19.48 0.98
C ASP A 165 -8.49 -19.45 1.74
N TYR A 166 -7.78 -18.32 1.73
CA TYR A 166 -6.49 -18.13 2.41
C TYR A 166 -6.63 -17.84 3.92
N ARG A 167 -7.85 -17.70 4.44
CA ARG A 167 -8.14 -17.47 5.87
C ARG A 167 -8.42 -18.75 6.65
#